data_AF-A0A7Z9L7H2-F1
#
_entry.id   AF-A0A7Z9L7H2-F1
#
_cell.length_a   1.000
_cell.length_b   1.000
_cell.length_c   1.000
_cell.angle_alpha   90.00
_cell.angle_beta   90.00
_cell.angle_gamma   90.00
#
_symmetry.space_group_name_H-M   'P 1'
#
loop_
_entity.id
_entity.type
_entity.pdbx_description
1 polymer ?
#
loop_
_entity_poly.entity_id
_entity_poly.type
_entity_poly.pdbx_seq_one_letter_code
_entity_poly.pdbx_strand_id
1 'polypeptide(L)'
;MVVRLRRKTKLGMTLVEMLAAMAVTLILILALAQVFSIIGDNVADGRAIVEMSSAIRDTANRLQEDLDGITVPARPWPEPGSGLGYLECLEGTGYDRVPNFSNSLLTESIVGDIDDVLAFTVRTTGQPFVGRLNGNPIRSNVAEIIWWLELNDANKKLKDPDWDPRNKNGWDWDPELGDKETFNLHRRVLLVLPNLKLASMNQQVFYYKNDLSVRRENGNLLANSLADLTRRQNRVGHGGSFPSPLRAALMPKRDKIDLKRAVRGGEDIILSNVIGFDIRVFDPTVPIMLDPTDSEAVVPGDPGYASRTHQSYGAFVDLGFNRYLTFRVSSTFSGDPYKKSGLSGLPVFPGDSRKKQYVYDTWSLDYEFDGINQDINQDGRSFIPWQEKLDQGTNGLDDDGINGVDDLNERETSPPYPSPLRGIQIVIRTLDPDSRQVRQITVTSDFTPE
;
A
#
# COMPACT_ATOMS: atom_id res chain seq x y z
N MET A 1 -40.37 86.21 19.57
CA MET A 1 -40.27 84.76 19.29
C MET A 1 -39.41 84.14 20.37
N VAL A 2 -39.99 83.48 21.37
CA VAL A 2 -39.24 82.85 22.48
C VAL A 2 -39.70 81.40 22.60
N VAL A 3 -38.75 80.49 22.45
CA VAL A 3 -38.92 79.05 22.24
C VAL A 3 -39.35 78.36 23.54
N ARG A 4 -40.46 77.61 23.49
CA ARG A 4 -41.00 76.82 24.60
C ARG A 4 -40.26 75.48 24.65
N LEU A 5 -39.31 75.33 25.58
CA LEU A 5 -38.64 74.04 25.83
C LEU A 5 -39.63 73.06 26.46
N ARG A 6 -40.05 72.05 25.68
CA ARG A 6 -40.95 70.99 26.11
C ARG A 6 -40.17 70.00 26.99
N ARG A 7 -40.46 69.97 28.30
CA ARG A 7 -39.93 68.94 29.22
C ARG A 7 -40.42 67.56 28.76
N LYS A 8 -39.50 66.70 28.31
CA LYS A 8 -39.78 65.27 28.09
C LYS A 8 -39.96 64.61 29.46
N THR A 9 -41.18 64.19 29.78
CA THR A 9 -41.44 63.24 30.86
C THR A 9 -40.80 61.90 30.48
N LYS A 10 -39.80 61.45 31.25
CA LYS A 10 -39.27 60.09 31.12
C LYS A 10 -40.31 59.13 31.72
N LEU A 11 -41.01 58.39 30.88
CA LEU A 11 -41.85 57.27 31.28
C LEU A 11 -40.91 56.14 31.77
N GLY A 12 -41.16 55.60 32.96
CA GLY A 12 -40.46 54.41 33.45
C GLY A 12 -40.95 53.17 32.71
N MET A 13 -40.03 52.28 32.31
CA MET A 13 -40.38 51.04 31.62
C MET A 13 -41.21 50.13 32.52
N THR A 14 -42.25 49.54 31.95
CA THR A 14 -43.07 48.54 32.64
C THR A 14 -42.33 47.21 32.74
N LEU A 15 -42.67 46.38 33.74
CA LEU A 15 -42.05 45.06 33.95
C LEU A 15 -42.21 44.14 32.72
N VAL A 16 -43.32 44.31 31.99
CA VAL A 16 -43.60 43.62 30.72
C VAL A 16 -42.68 44.11 29.59
N GLU A 17 -42.40 45.41 29.47
CA GLU A 17 -41.43 45.93 28.49
C GLU A 17 -40.01 45.46 28.78
N MET A 18 -39.59 45.41 30.05
CA MET A 18 -38.26 44.89 30.42
C MET A 18 -38.13 43.40 30.08
N LEU A 19 -39.17 42.60 30.34
CA LEU A 19 -39.21 41.19 29.96
C LEU A 19 -39.23 41.00 28.44
N ALA A 20 -40.00 41.79 27.71
CA ALA A 20 -40.04 41.75 26.25
C ALA A 20 -38.69 42.17 25.64
N ALA A 21 -38.06 43.23 26.17
CA ALA A 21 -36.74 43.68 25.74
C ALA A 21 -35.68 42.61 25.99
N MET A 22 -35.67 42.00 27.18
CA MET A 22 -34.76 40.88 27.48
C MET A 22 -34.98 39.70 26.53
N ALA A 23 -36.23 39.29 26.29
CA ALA A 23 -36.55 38.20 25.37
C ALA A 23 -36.05 38.50 23.94
N VAL A 24 -36.28 39.71 23.44
CA VAL A 24 -35.82 40.12 22.10
C VAL A 24 -34.29 40.18 22.03
N THR A 25 -33.61 40.67 23.07
CA THR A 25 -32.14 40.65 23.10
C THR A 25 -31.58 39.23 23.13
N LEU A 26 -32.22 38.30 23.84
CA LEU A 26 -31.81 36.89 23.86
C LEU A 26 -32.02 36.22 22.50
N ILE A 27 -33.14 36.50 21.82
CA ILE A 27 -33.40 36.00 20.46
C ILE A 27 -32.37 36.56 19.48
N LEU A 28 -32.03 37.84 19.57
CA LEU A 28 -30.99 38.46 18.73
C LEU A 28 -29.61 37.85 18.95
N ILE A 29 -29.22 37.63 20.22
CA ILE A 29 -27.95 36.99 20.55
C ILE A 29 -27.93 35.54 20.05
N LEU A 30 -29.04 34.81 20.18
CA LEU A 30 -29.15 33.43 19.67
C LEU A 30 -29.02 33.39 18.15
N ALA A 31 -29.70 34.28 17.42
CA ALA A 31 -29.60 34.38 15.97
C ALA A 31 -28.17 34.71 15.52
N LEU A 32 -27.50 35.64 16.21
CA LEU A 32 -26.12 36.00 15.93
C LEU A 32 -25.15 34.84 16.19
N ALA A 33 -25.33 34.10 17.30
CA ALA A 33 -24.53 32.93 17.62
C ALA A 33 -24.66 31.83 16.54
N GLN A 34 -25.88 31.61 16.02
CA GLN A 34 -26.11 30.66 14.92
C GLN A 34 -25.38 31.08 13.64
N VAL A 35 -25.44 32.37 13.27
CA VAL A 35 -24.71 32.88 12.10
C VAL A 35 -23.20 32.68 12.27
N PHE A 36 -22.65 32.96 13.45
CA PHE A 36 -21.23 32.73 13.70
C PHE A 36 -20.85 31.25 13.70
N SER A 37 -21.70 30.35 14.18
CA SER A 37 -21.47 28.90 14.08
C SER A 37 -21.39 28.48 12.62
N ILE A 38 -22.39 28.85 11.82
CA ILE A 38 -22.43 28.49 10.38
C ILE A 38 -21.19 29.02 9.65
N ILE A 39 -20.81 30.28 9.90
CA ILE A 39 -19.60 30.85 9.28
C ILE A 39 -18.35 30.12 9.78
N GLY A 40 -18.28 29.80 11.07
CA GLY A 40 -17.18 29.06 11.68
C GLY A 40 -16.98 27.69 11.04
N ASP A 41 -18.07 26.93 10.88
CA ASP A 41 -18.07 25.59 10.31
C ASP A 41 -17.62 25.65 8.83
N ASN A 42 -18.19 26.55 8.03
CA ASN A 42 -17.77 26.74 6.63
C ASN A 42 -16.29 27.13 6.48
N VAL A 43 -15.75 27.92 7.43
CA VAL A 43 -14.34 28.30 7.42
C VAL A 43 -13.44 27.12 7.84
N ALA A 44 -13.89 26.31 8.80
CA ALA A 44 -13.19 25.09 9.21
C ALA A 44 -13.12 24.09 8.05
N ASP A 45 -14.25 23.82 7.39
CA ASP A 45 -14.34 22.93 6.22
C ASP A 45 -13.45 23.44 5.07
N GLY A 46 -13.53 24.75 4.78
CA GLY A 46 -12.70 25.37 3.76
C GLY A 46 -11.19 25.24 4.03
N ARG A 47 -10.76 25.24 5.30
CA ARG A 47 -9.36 24.99 5.68
C ARG A 47 -8.98 23.53 5.57
N ALA A 48 -9.84 22.62 6.04
CA ALA A 48 -9.60 21.18 5.99
C ALA A 48 -9.37 20.70 4.54
N ILE A 49 -10.19 21.20 3.61
CA ILE A 49 -10.07 20.91 2.18
C ILE A 49 -8.72 21.37 1.60
N VAL A 50 -8.25 22.56 1.99
CA VAL A 50 -6.96 23.11 1.52
C VAL A 50 -5.79 22.32 2.11
N GLU A 51 -5.86 21.97 3.39
CA GLU A 51 -4.85 21.17 4.07
C GLU A 51 -4.72 19.77 3.45
N MET A 52 -5.84 19.08 3.25
CA MET A 52 -5.91 17.78 2.57
C MET A 52 -5.33 17.85 1.14
N SER A 53 -5.62 18.93 0.41
CA SER A 53 -5.07 19.15 -0.93
C SER A 53 -3.56 19.38 -0.94
N SER A 54 -3.01 20.02 0.10
CA SER A 54 -1.56 20.14 0.26
C SER A 54 -0.95 18.79 0.61
N ALA A 55 -1.52 18.10 1.62
CA ALA A 55 -1.01 16.83 2.12
C ALA A 55 -0.95 15.74 1.03
N ILE A 56 -1.98 15.63 0.19
CA ILE A 56 -1.99 14.65 -0.90
C ILE A 56 -0.93 14.98 -1.97
N ARG A 57 -0.69 16.27 -2.26
CA ARG A 57 0.36 16.70 -3.21
C ARG A 57 1.75 16.48 -2.64
N ASP A 58 1.97 16.78 -1.37
CA ASP A 58 3.24 16.54 -0.68
C ASP A 58 3.55 15.04 -0.62
N THR A 59 2.53 14.21 -0.38
CA THR A 59 2.63 12.75 -0.43
C THR A 59 2.98 12.26 -1.84
N ALA A 60 2.33 12.79 -2.88
CA ALA A 60 2.62 12.43 -4.27
C ALA A 60 4.04 12.83 -4.70
N ASN A 61 4.47 14.04 -4.35
CA ASN A 61 5.85 14.49 -4.59
C ASN A 61 6.85 13.58 -3.87
N ARG A 62 6.55 13.19 -2.62
CA ARG A 62 7.40 12.29 -1.86
C ARG A 62 7.48 10.89 -2.47
N LEU A 63 6.37 10.38 -2.97
CA LEU A 63 6.31 9.10 -3.67
C LEU A 63 7.09 9.16 -4.99
N GLN A 64 6.94 10.25 -5.76
CA GLN A 64 7.71 10.48 -6.97
C GLN A 64 9.21 10.53 -6.69
N GLU A 65 9.65 11.28 -5.68
CA GLU A 65 11.07 11.33 -5.25
C GLU A 65 11.63 9.95 -4.91
N ASP A 66 10.83 9.08 -4.27
CA ASP A 66 11.27 7.73 -3.94
C ASP A 66 11.36 6.86 -5.21
N LEU A 67 10.38 6.95 -6.11
CA LEU A 67 10.38 6.21 -7.38
C LEU A 67 11.55 6.63 -8.29
N ASP A 68 11.87 7.91 -8.36
CA ASP A 68 12.99 8.45 -9.13
C ASP A 68 14.34 7.94 -8.58
N GLY A 69 14.40 7.62 -7.29
CA GLY A 69 15.58 7.11 -6.61
C GLY A 69 15.73 5.58 -6.62
N ILE A 70 14.88 4.83 -7.34
CA ILE A 70 14.96 3.36 -7.38
C ILE A 70 16.36 2.91 -7.80
N THR A 71 16.88 1.90 -7.07
CA THR A 71 18.26 1.44 -7.24
C THR A 71 18.45 0.33 -8.28
N VAL A 72 17.39 -0.41 -8.59
CA VAL A 72 17.41 -1.55 -9.52
C VAL A 72 16.65 -1.20 -10.79
N PRO A 73 17.09 -1.62 -11.99
CA PRO A 73 16.24 -1.53 -13.17
C PRO A 73 15.00 -2.39 -12.96
N ALA A 74 13.83 -1.91 -13.39
CA ALA A 74 12.55 -2.60 -13.22
C ALA A 74 12.39 -3.79 -14.20
N ARG A 75 13.34 -4.72 -14.15
CA ARG A 75 13.38 -5.95 -14.96
C ARG A 75 13.75 -7.15 -14.10
N PRO A 76 13.22 -8.34 -14.43
CA PRO A 76 13.60 -9.54 -13.71
C PRO A 76 15.06 -9.94 -13.95
N TRP A 77 15.65 -10.67 -13.01
CA TRP A 77 17.01 -11.19 -13.07
C TRP A 77 18.07 -10.10 -13.33
N PRO A 78 18.19 -9.11 -12.42
CA PRO A 78 19.32 -8.20 -12.45
C PRO A 78 20.63 -8.99 -12.35
N GLU A 79 21.71 -8.39 -12.87
CA GLU A 79 23.02 -9.06 -12.94
C GLU A 79 23.45 -9.58 -11.56
N PRO A 80 23.83 -10.86 -11.44
CA PRO A 80 24.32 -11.43 -10.19
C PRO A 80 25.49 -10.63 -9.63
N GLY A 81 25.49 -10.37 -8.32
CA GLY A 81 26.57 -9.62 -7.67
C GLY A 81 26.59 -8.10 -7.93
N SER A 82 25.71 -7.57 -8.79
CA SER A 82 25.56 -6.11 -9.00
C SER A 82 25.09 -5.38 -7.74
N GLY A 83 24.42 -6.09 -6.82
CA GLY A 83 23.99 -5.56 -5.54
C GLY A 83 23.08 -4.33 -5.68
N LEU A 84 22.15 -4.38 -6.63
CA LEU A 84 21.25 -3.26 -6.95
C LEU A 84 20.01 -3.18 -6.05
N GLY A 85 19.79 -4.16 -5.17
CA GLY A 85 18.61 -4.23 -4.32
C GLY A 85 17.40 -4.83 -5.05
N TYR A 86 16.20 -4.28 -4.85
CA TYR A 86 14.97 -4.84 -5.41
C TYR A 86 13.87 -3.79 -5.66
N LEU A 87 12.90 -4.19 -6.49
CA LEU A 87 11.60 -3.57 -6.65
C LEU A 87 10.54 -4.67 -6.56
N GLU A 88 9.54 -4.45 -5.72
CA GLU A 88 8.42 -5.35 -5.50
C GLU A 88 7.12 -4.57 -5.42
N CYS A 89 6.13 -5.01 -6.21
CA CYS A 89 4.77 -4.51 -6.15
C CYS A 89 3.87 -5.69 -5.81
N LEU A 90 3.19 -5.62 -4.68
CA LEU A 90 2.18 -6.60 -4.31
C LEU A 90 0.82 -5.98 -4.56
N GLU A 91 0.06 -6.72 -5.35
CA GLU A 91 -1.35 -6.51 -5.63
C GLU A 91 -2.15 -7.46 -4.75
N GLY A 92 -3.07 -6.89 -3.99
CA GLY A 92 -3.89 -7.63 -3.06
C GLY A 92 -5.09 -8.33 -3.70
N THR A 93 -6.12 -8.54 -2.89
CA THR A 93 -7.37 -9.20 -3.27
C THR A 93 -8.56 -8.26 -3.29
N GLY A 94 -8.37 -7.02 -2.86
CA GLY A 94 -9.19 -5.91 -3.30
C GLY A 94 -9.13 -5.79 -4.82
N TYR A 95 -10.17 -5.18 -5.36
CA TYR A 95 -10.19 -4.70 -6.74
C TYR A 95 -11.40 -3.79 -6.89
N ASP A 96 -11.31 -2.82 -7.79
CA ASP A 96 -12.29 -1.74 -8.03
C ASP A 96 -13.74 -2.22 -8.32
N ARG A 97 -13.95 -3.50 -8.66
CA ARG A 97 -15.28 -4.06 -8.96
C ARG A 97 -15.98 -4.70 -7.75
N VAL A 98 -15.25 -5.09 -6.70
CA VAL A 98 -15.84 -5.72 -5.52
C VAL A 98 -15.14 -5.21 -4.27
N PRO A 99 -15.72 -4.20 -3.57
CA PRO A 99 -15.29 -3.89 -2.23
C PRO A 99 -15.44 -5.17 -1.42
N ASN A 100 -14.38 -5.55 -0.72
CA ASN A 100 -14.19 -6.91 -0.19
C ASN A 100 -15.06 -7.18 1.06
N PHE A 101 -16.36 -6.85 1.01
CA PHE A 101 -17.35 -7.06 2.05
C PHE A 101 -18.67 -7.54 1.45
N SER A 102 -19.00 -8.78 1.79
CA SER A 102 -20.20 -9.51 1.42
C SER A 102 -21.50 -8.71 1.62
N ASN A 103 -22.29 -8.59 0.56
CA ASN A 103 -23.74 -8.28 0.54
C ASN A 103 -24.21 -7.09 1.39
N SER A 104 -23.72 -5.89 1.09
CA SER A 104 -24.42 -4.65 1.47
C SER A 104 -24.51 -3.73 0.26
N LEU A 105 -25.64 -3.05 0.11
CA LEU A 105 -26.03 -2.17 -0.99
C LEU A 105 -25.18 -0.87 -1.09
N LEU A 106 -23.94 -0.89 -0.60
CA LEU A 106 -22.93 0.16 -0.78
C LEU A 106 -22.16 -0.13 -2.06
N THR A 107 -22.89 0.02 -3.16
CA THR A 107 -22.41 -0.08 -4.54
C THR A 107 -21.83 1.28 -4.93
N GLU A 108 -20.82 1.78 -4.23
CA GLU A 108 -20.20 3.06 -4.57
C GLU A 108 -18.72 2.89 -4.92
N SER A 109 -18.45 3.07 -6.20
CA SER A 109 -17.17 3.31 -6.89
C SER A 109 -16.25 4.38 -6.26
N ILE A 110 -16.57 4.87 -5.07
CA ILE A 110 -15.85 5.94 -4.37
C ILE A 110 -14.60 5.39 -3.68
N VAL A 111 -14.70 4.20 -3.08
CA VAL A 111 -13.56 3.52 -2.42
C VAL A 111 -12.74 2.81 -3.49
N GLY A 112 -11.43 3.06 -3.53
CA GLY A 112 -10.52 2.39 -4.47
C GLY A 112 -9.96 1.08 -3.90
N ASP A 113 -8.96 0.51 -4.56
CA ASP A 113 -8.20 -0.59 -3.98
C ASP A 113 -7.46 -0.17 -2.70
N ILE A 114 -7.34 -1.07 -1.74
CA ILE A 114 -6.86 -0.79 -0.38
C ILE A 114 -5.77 -1.74 0.09
N ASP A 115 -5.45 -2.81 -0.63
CA ASP A 115 -4.55 -3.87 -0.16
C ASP A 115 -3.24 -4.02 -0.93
N ASP A 116 -2.88 -2.97 -1.69
CA ASP A 116 -1.60 -2.89 -2.39
C ASP A 116 -0.43 -2.47 -1.51
N VAL A 117 0.74 -3.02 -1.83
CA VAL A 117 1.99 -2.73 -1.15
C VAL A 117 3.09 -2.51 -2.16
N LEU A 118 3.82 -1.41 -1.99
CA LEU A 118 5.00 -1.10 -2.79
C LEU A 118 6.23 -1.15 -1.90
N ALA A 119 7.21 -1.97 -2.25
CA ALA A 119 8.47 -2.08 -1.52
C ALA A 119 9.66 -2.09 -2.47
N PHE A 120 10.67 -1.28 -2.19
CA PHE A 120 11.86 -1.18 -3.04
C PHE A 120 13.03 -0.54 -2.32
N THR A 121 14.21 -0.66 -2.91
CA THR A 121 15.41 0.03 -2.45
C THR A 121 15.63 1.32 -3.22
N VAL A 122 15.89 2.40 -2.47
CA VAL A 122 16.09 3.75 -2.99
C VAL A 122 17.50 4.24 -2.69
N ARG A 123 18.03 5.10 -3.56
CA ARG A 123 19.27 5.86 -3.36
C ARG A 123 19.00 7.32 -3.61
N THR A 124 19.40 8.15 -2.65
CA THR A 124 19.40 9.61 -2.78
C THR A 124 20.80 10.11 -3.10
N THR A 125 20.89 11.08 -4.01
CA THR A 125 22.12 11.85 -4.31
C THR A 125 22.21 13.14 -3.50
N GLY A 126 21.08 13.57 -2.91
CA GLY A 126 20.96 14.80 -2.12
C GLY A 126 21.16 14.57 -0.63
N GLN A 127 20.17 14.99 0.17
CA GLN A 127 20.23 14.80 1.61
C GLN A 127 20.07 13.31 1.96
N PRO A 128 20.92 12.76 2.84
CA PRO A 128 20.82 11.37 3.28
C PRO A 128 19.49 11.12 4.00
N PHE A 129 18.98 9.91 3.89
CA PHE A 129 17.91 9.44 4.75
C PHE A 129 18.39 9.42 6.20
N VAL A 130 17.54 9.87 7.12
CA VAL A 130 17.82 9.92 8.55
C VAL A 130 16.88 8.95 9.25
N GLY A 131 17.42 8.16 10.16
CA GLY A 131 16.68 7.19 10.97
C GLY A 131 17.28 7.08 12.36
N ARG A 132 16.82 6.12 13.16
CA ARG A 132 17.32 5.91 14.53
C ARG A 132 17.79 4.48 14.75
N LEU A 133 18.83 4.35 15.56
CA LEU A 133 19.32 3.09 16.09
C LEU A 133 19.56 3.24 17.59
N ASN A 134 18.79 2.52 18.40
CA ASN A 134 18.81 2.56 19.86
C ASN A 134 18.70 3.99 20.43
N GLY A 135 17.92 4.85 19.75
CA GLY A 135 17.75 6.26 20.11
C GLY A 135 18.78 7.22 19.50
N ASN A 136 19.88 6.71 18.94
CA ASN A 136 20.88 7.53 18.27
C ASN A 136 20.48 7.79 16.81
N PRO A 137 20.68 9.01 16.29
CA PRO A 137 20.44 9.29 14.88
C PRO A 137 21.48 8.56 14.02
N ILE A 138 21.01 7.89 12.98
CA ILE A 138 21.82 7.26 11.93
C ILE A 138 21.41 7.83 10.57
N ARG A 139 22.31 7.75 9.60
CA ARG A 139 22.11 8.31 8.26
C ARG A 139 22.62 7.35 7.21
N SER A 140 21.92 7.26 6.08
CA SER A 140 22.39 6.53 4.89
C SER A 140 21.87 7.20 3.62
N ASN A 141 22.67 7.17 2.54
CA ASN A 141 22.21 7.57 1.21
C ASN A 141 21.35 6.49 0.54
N VAL A 142 21.25 5.31 1.16
CA VAL A 142 20.51 4.17 0.64
C VAL A 142 19.55 3.67 1.71
N ALA A 143 18.32 3.38 1.31
CA ALA A 143 17.29 2.85 2.19
C ALA A 143 16.42 1.82 1.48
N GLU A 144 15.83 0.93 2.26
CA GLU A 144 14.69 0.10 1.88
C GLU A 144 13.43 0.84 2.31
N ILE A 145 12.52 1.08 1.36
CA ILE A 145 11.27 1.78 1.60
C ILE A 145 10.10 0.83 1.34
N ILE A 146 9.09 0.93 2.19
CA ILE A 146 7.81 0.24 2.01
C ILE A 146 6.64 1.19 2.23
N TRP A 147 5.67 1.13 1.32
CA TRP A 147 4.41 1.86 1.33
C TRP A 147 3.25 0.88 1.43
N TRP A 148 2.32 1.12 2.35
CA TRP A 148 1.13 0.27 2.53
C TRP A 148 0.01 1.04 3.23
N LEU A 149 -1.22 0.54 3.11
CA LEU A 149 -2.36 1.02 3.89
C LEU A 149 -2.56 0.22 5.18
N GLU A 150 -2.90 0.92 6.26
CA GLU A 150 -3.36 0.32 7.50
C GLU A 150 -4.74 0.89 7.88
N LEU A 151 -5.66 0.01 8.27
CA LEU A 151 -6.99 0.40 8.75
C LEU A 151 -6.85 1.29 10.00
N ASN A 152 -7.39 2.50 9.93
CA ASN A 152 -7.57 3.34 11.10
C ASN A 152 -8.90 2.98 11.76
N ASP A 153 -8.89 1.89 12.53
CA ASP A 153 -10.05 1.47 13.29
C ASP A 153 -10.33 2.46 14.43
N ALA A 154 -11.24 3.40 14.18
CA ALA A 154 -11.76 4.35 15.18
C ALA A 154 -12.52 3.64 16.31
N ASN A 155 -12.91 2.37 16.11
CA ASN A 155 -13.63 1.52 17.03
C ASN A 155 -12.73 0.47 17.69
N LYS A 156 -11.51 0.85 18.09
CA LYS A 156 -10.86 0.19 19.26
C LYS A 156 -11.67 0.43 20.55
N LYS A 157 -12.99 0.21 20.54
CA LYS A 157 -13.75 -0.24 21.70
C LYS A 157 -13.01 -1.46 22.20
N LEU A 158 -12.31 -1.23 23.31
CA LEU A 158 -12.24 -2.12 24.46
C LEU A 158 -12.79 -3.49 24.10
N LYS A 159 -11.89 -4.48 23.99
CA LYS A 159 -12.23 -5.91 24.04
C LYS A 159 -13.62 -6.06 24.62
N ASP A 160 -14.58 -6.40 23.76
CA ASP A 160 -15.88 -6.81 24.25
C ASP A 160 -15.62 -7.75 25.45
N PRO A 161 -16.15 -7.49 26.65
CA PRO A 161 -16.01 -8.40 27.79
C PRO A 161 -16.41 -9.84 27.42
N ASP A 162 -17.24 -10.00 26.39
CA ASP A 162 -17.71 -11.28 25.85
C ASP A 162 -16.91 -11.76 24.61
N TRP A 163 -15.77 -11.14 24.30
CA TRP A 163 -14.85 -11.59 23.23
C TRP A 163 -14.34 -13.01 23.52
N ASP A 164 -14.95 -14.01 22.90
CA ASP A 164 -14.46 -15.40 22.93
C ASP A 164 -13.24 -15.53 22.01
N PRO A 165 -12.02 -15.76 22.54
CA PRO A 165 -10.82 -15.96 21.73
C PRO A 165 -10.86 -17.22 20.85
N ARG A 166 -11.89 -18.07 20.98
CA ARG A 166 -12.14 -19.23 20.13
C ARG A 166 -12.96 -18.89 18.87
N ASN A 167 -13.64 -17.75 18.83
CA ASN A 167 -14.43 -17.34 17.67
C ASN A 167 -13.56 -16.50 16.71
N LYS A 168 -12.60 -17.16 16.05
CA LYS A 168 -11.62 -16.52 15.13
C LYS A 168 -12.23 -15.97 13.82
N ASN A 169 -13.56 -16.00 13.67
CA ASN A 169 -14.25 -15.63 12.43
C ASN A 169 -15.09 -14.36 12.58
N GLY A 170 -15.12 -13.74 13.76
CA GLY A 170 -15.83 -12.48 13.99
C GLY A 170 -14.97 -11.29 13.61
N TRP A 171 -14.96 -10.94 12.32
CA TRP A 171 -14.71 -9.56 11.91
C TRP A 171 -15.93 -8.79 12.38
N ASP A 172 -15.80 -8.03 13.46
CA ASP A 172 -16.88 -7.21 14.01
C ASP A 172 -17.02 -5.97 13.14
N TRP A 173 -17.52 -6.17 11.92
CA TRP A 173 -17.94 -5.09 11.03
C TRP A 173 -19.19 -4.49 11.64
N ASP A 174 -19.09 -3.27 12.17
CA ASP A 174 -20.25 -2.50 12.58
C ASP A 174 -20.85 -1.82 11.33
N PRO A 175 -21.98 -2.31 10.80
CA PRO A 175 -22.59 -1.76 9.59
C PRO A 175 -23.15 -0.33 9.79
N GLU A 176 -23.23 0.18 11.03
CA GLU A 176 -23.59 1.58 11.31
C GLU A 176 -22.36 2.52 11.34
N LEU A 177 -21.13 1.97 11.36
CA LEU A 177 -19.87 2.72 11.44
C LEU A 177 -18.92 2.49 10.25
N GLY A 178 -19.21 1.54 9.36
CA GLY A 178 -18.45 1.28 8.13
C GLY A 178 -18.28 2.52 7.22
N ASP A 179 -19.15 3.52 7.37
CA ASP A 179 -19.08 4.80 6.65
C ASP A 179 -18.04 5.79 7.23
N LYS A 180 -17.34 5.43 8.32
CA LYS A 180 -16.34 6.28 9.01
C LYS A 180 -14.96 5.65 9.15
N GLU A 181 -14.77 4.42 8.66
CA GLU A 181 -13.48 3.75 8.70
C GLU A 181 -12.63 4.25 7.53
N THR A 182 -11.54 4.94 7.85
CA THR A 182 -10.55 5.39 6.87
C THR A 182 -9.25 4.63 7.03
N PHE A 183 -8.40 4.66 6.00
CA PHE A 183 -7.07 4.09 6.05
C PHE A 183 -6.04 5.20 6.29
N ASN A 184 -4.95 4.84 6.95
CA ASN A 184 -3.74 5.63 6.95
C ASN A 184 -2.78 5.04 5.92
N LEU A 185 -2.20 5.91 5.08
CA LEU A 185 -1.07 5.54 4.25
C LEU A 185 0.20 5.64 5.08
N HIS A 186 0.91 4.52 5.10
CA HIS A 186 2.17 4.41 5.78
C HIS A 186 3.31 4.41 4.77
N ARG A 187 4.38 5.12 5.12
CA ARG A 187 5.65 5.11 4.41
C ARG A 187 6.75 4.88 5.42
N ARG A 188 7.46 3.76 5.32
CA ARG A 188 8.55 3.44 6.23
C ARG A 188 9.89 3.38 5.51
N VAL A 189 10.89 4.03 6.12
CA VAL A 189 12.28 4.04 5.64
C VAL A 189 13.15 3.23 6.59
N LEU A 190 13.82 2.22 6.05
CA LEU A 190 14.79 1.40 6.76
C LEU A 190 16.17 1.65 6.14
N LEU A 191 17.08 2.25 6.90
CA LEU A 191 18.40 2.58 6.38
C LEU A 191 19.20 1.33 6.06
N VAL A 192 19.87 1.32 4.91
CA VAL A 192 20.80 0.25 4.51
C VAL A 192 22.19 0.68 4.95
N LEU A 193 22.72 0.02 5.99
CA LEU A 193 24.05 0.25 6.54
C LEU A 193 24.74 -1.10 6.77
N PRO A 194 25.50 -1.61 5.78
CA PRO A 194 26.09 -2.94 5.87
C PRO A 194 27.13 -3.03 7.01
N ASN A 195 27.44 -4.25 7.41
CA ASN A 195 28.48 -4.60 8.41
C ASN A 195 28.15 -4.28 9.88
N LEU A 196 26.90 -3.96 10.21
CA LEU A 196 26.49 -3.82 11.60
C LEU A 196 25.89 -5.14 12.12
N LYS A 197 26.58 -5.78 13.09
CA LYS A 197 26.05 -6.94 13.81
C LYS A 197 25.24 -6.46 15.03
N LEU A 198 24.04 -7.02 15.20
CA LEU A 198 23.12 -6.65 16.26
C LEU A 198 22.82 -7.86 17.15
N ALA A 199 22.52 -7.60 18.42
CA ALA A 199 22.21 -8.65 19.38
C ALA A 199 20.98 -9.47 18.95
N SER A 200 20.93 -10.74 19.38
CA SER A 200 19.81 -11.64 19.10
C SER A 200 18.49 -11.06 19.62
N MET A 201 17.62 -10.67 18.69
CA MET A 201 16.32 -10.09 18.96
C MET A 201 15.33 -10.50 17.88
N ASN A 202 14.04 -10.49 18.23
CA ASN A 202 12.99 -10.61 17.24
C ASN A 202 13.03 -9.36 16.33
N GLN A 203 13.22 -9.59 15.02
CA GLN A 203 13.25 -8.55 13.98
C GLN A 203 12.06 -7.58 14.04
N GLN A 204 10.86 -8.08 14.35
CA GLN A 204 9.67 -7.26 14.47
C GLN A 204 9.78 -6.25 15.62
N VAL A 205 10.27 -6.74 16.77
CA VAL A 205 10.51 -5.91 17.95
C VAL A 205 11.63 -4.92 17.70
N PHE A 206 12.63 -5.29 16.88
CA PHE A 206 13.69 -4.39 16.46
C PHE A 206 13.15 -3.20 15.66
N TYR A 207 12.26 -3.44 14.70
CA TYR A 207 11.62 -2.38 13.92
C TYR A 207 10.71 -1.46 14.77
N TYR A 208 10.34 -1.81 16.00
CA TYR A 208 9.59 -0.84 16.84
C TYR A 208 10.44 0.32 17.35
N LYS A 209 11.76 0.13 17.41
CA LYS A 209 12.68 1.12 18.00
C LYS A 209 13.73 1.63 17.03
N ASN A 210 13.92 0.95 15.90
CA ASN A 210 15.02 1.19 14.97
C ASN A 210 14.54 1.27 13.52
N ASP A 211 15.27 2.07 12.74
CA ASP A 211 14.98 2.38 11.33
C ASP A 211 16.15 1.92 10.47
N LEU A 212 16.53 0.65 10.63
CA LEU A 212 17.67 0.01 9.96
C LEU A 212 17.19 -1.29 9.33
N SER A 213 17.47 -1.50 8.04
CA SER A 213 17.14 -2.74 7.34
C SER A 213 18.01 -3.88 7.86
N VAL A 214 17.37 -4.97 8.28
CA VAL A 214 18.05 -6.12 8.92
C VAL A 214 17.50 -7.44 8.40
N ARG A 215 18.36 -8.46 8.35
CA ARG A 215 17.99 -9.86 8.15
C ARG A 215 18.31 -10.69 9.39
N ARG A 216 17.73 -11.89 9.44
CA ARG A 216 18.09 -12.92 10.43
C ARG A 216 19.10 -13.88 9.83
N GLU A 217 20.20 -14.06 10.53
CA GLU A 217 21.21 -15.07 10.20
C GLU A 217 21.64 -15.76 11.49
N ASN A 218 21.49 -17.09 11.57
CA ASN A 218 21.88 -17.90 12.73
C ASN A 218 21.33 -17.39 14.07
N GLY A 219 20.09 -16.87 14.07
CA GLY A 219 19.42 -16.32 15.26
C GLY A 219 19.86 -14.91 15.67
N ASN A 220 20.81 -14.30 14.95
CA ASN A 220 21.22 -12.90 15.14
C ASN A 220 20.62 -12.00 14.06
N LEU A 221 20.53 -10.71 14.38
CA LEU A 221 20.17 -9.69 13.40
C LEU A 221 21.44 -9.11 12.80
N LEU A 222 21.48 -9.07 11.48
CA LEU A 222 22.55 -8.44 10.71
C LEU A 222 21.94 -7.34 9.86
N ALA A 223 22.62 -6.20 9.78
CA ALA A 223 22.21 -5.15 8.87
C ALA A 223 22.39 -5.59 7.42
N ASN A 224 21.38 -5.30 6.61
CA ASN A 224 21.39 -5.65 5.20
C ASN A 224 22.33 -4.75 4.40
N SER A 225 22.92 -5.32 3.37
CA SER A 225 23.44 -4.62 2.20
C SER A 225 22.41 -4.65 1.06
N LEU A 226 22.64 -3.87 0.00
CA LEU A 226 21.81 -3.97 -1.21
C LEU A 226 21.90 -5.35 -1.87
N ALA A 227 23.06 -6.00 -1.81
CA ALA A 227 23.25 -7.37 -2.30
C ALA A 227 22.47 -8.39 -1.45
N ASP A 228 22.31 -8.15 -0.15
CA ASP A 228 21.48 -9.05 0.67
C ASP A 228 19.99 -8.89 0.35
N LEU A 229 19.56 -7.68 -0.02
CA LEU A 229 18.16 -7.33 -0.30
C LEU A 229 17.67 -7.81 -1.68
N THR A 230 18.56 -8.28 -2.56
CA THR A 230 18.16 -8.97 -3.79
C THR A 230 17.32 -10.21 -3.45
N ARG A 231 17.68 -10.91 -2.36
CA ARG A 231 16.98 -12.09 -1.84
C ARG A 231 15.75 -11.69 -1.04
N ARG A 232 14.60 -12.23 -1.43
CA ARG A 232 13.30 -11.90 -0.86
C ARG A 232 13.19 -12.19 0.64
N GLN A 233 13.82 -13.25 1.13
CA GLN A 233 13.81 -13.60 2.56
C GLN A 233 14.45 -12.54 3.49
N ASN A 234 15.30 -11.66 2.95
CA ASN A 234 16.02 -10.65 3.73
C ASN A 234 15.28 -9.31 3.80
N ARG A 235 14.24 -9.14 3.00
CA ARG A 235 13.47 -7.91 2.87
C ARG A 235 12.48 -7.72 4.01
N VAL A 236 12.07 -6.49 4.26
CA VAL A 236 11.07 -6.15 5.27
C VAL A 236 9.72 -6.81 4.98
N GLY A 237 9.11 -7.44 5.97
CA GLY A 237 7.79 -8.06 5.82
C GLY A 237 7.78 -9.50 5.30
N HIS A 238 8.94 -10.08 5.00
CA HIS A 238 9.04 -11.44 4.45
C HIS A 238 9.41 -12.50 5.49
N GLY A 239 8.98 -13.74 5.22
CA GLY A 239 9.39 -14.91 5.98
C GLY A 239 10.75 -15.47 5.54
N GLY A 240 11.42 -16.19 6.44
CA GLY A 240 12.75 -16.78 6.18
C GLY A 240 12.76 -18.05 5.33
N SER A 241 11.60 -18.55 4.89
CA SER A 241 11.49 -19.75 4.04
C SER A 241 11.05 -19.33 2.65
N PHE A 242 11.75 -19.83 1.63
CA PHE A 242 11.34 -19.69 0.23
C PHE A 242 9.89 -20.20 0.05
N PRO A 243 9.05 -19.56 -0.78
CA PRO A 243 9.32 -18.40 -1.66
C PRO A 243 9.26 -17.04 -0.95
N SER A 244 9.25 -17.04 0.39
CA SER A 244 9.26 -15.84 1.23
C SER A 244 8.16 -14.83 0.86
N PRO A 245 6.88 -15.21 0.92
CA PRO A 245 5.80 -14.26 0.62
C PRO A 245 5.79 -13.11 1.63
N LEU A 246 5.36 -11.94 1.18
CA LEU A 246 5.11 -10.78 2.02
C LEU A 246 3.90 -11.08 2.92
N ARG A 247 4.02 -10.84 4.24
CA ARG A 247 2.96 -11.17 5.21
C ARG A 247 2.59 -9.95 6.04
N ALA A 248 1.30 -9.66 6.11
CA ALA A 248 0.76 -8.59 6.95
C ALA A 248 1.21 -8.68 8.44
N ALA A 249 1.43 -9.89 8.97
CA ALA A 249 1.91 -10.10 10.34
C ALA A 249 3.40 -9.74 10.56
N LEU A 250 4.18 -9.67 9.49
CA LEU A 250 5.60 -9.33 9.49
C LEU A 250 5.86 -7.91 8.97
N MET A 251 4.84 -7.24 8.44
CA MET A 251 4.88 -5.81 8.15
C MET A 251 5.32 -5.05 9.39
N PRO A 252 6.10 -3.97 9.27
CA PRO A 252 6.67 -3.24 10.40
C PRO A 252 5.61 -2.40 11.15
N LYS A 253 4.58 -3.08 11.67
CA LYS A 253 3.38 -2.53 12.32
C LYS A 253 3.70 -1.93 13.68
N ARG A 254 3.18 -0.74 13.98
CA ARG A 254 3.41 -0.03 15.25
C ARG A 254 2.21 -0.13 16.20
N ASP A 255 1.56 -1.29 16.21
CA ASP A 255 0.15 -1.41 16.54
C ASP A 255 -0.19 -1.51 18.05
N LYS A 256 0.65 -0.94 18.93
CA LYS A 256 0.30 -0.79 20.35
C LYS A 256 0.78 0.54 20.87
N ILE A 257 -0.13 1.50 21.06
CA ILE A 257 0.10 2.60 21.99
C ILE A 257 0.23 1.99 23.40
N ASP A 258 1.43 1.53 23.74
CA ASP A 258 1.78 1.17 25.10
C ASP A 258 2.42 2.42 25.72
N LEU A 259 1.63 3.13 26.52
CA LEU A 259 2.05 4.35 27.24
C LEU A 259 3.27 4.11 28.14
N LYS A 260 3.66 2.85 28.41
CA LYS A 260 4.87 2.47 29.16
C LYS A 260 6.08 2.16 28.28
N ARG A 261 5.94 2.12 26.94
CA ARG A 261 7.02 1.72 26.00
C ARG A 261 7.41 2.77 24.95
N ALA A 262 6.93 4.01 25.06
CA ALA A 262 7.23 5.10 24.12
C ALA A 262 7.04 4.68 22.65
N VAL A 263 5.80 4.27 22.31
CA VAL A 263 5.49 3.74 20.98
C VAL A 263 5.23 4.86 19.97
N ARG A 264 5.89 4.76 18.82
CA ARG A 264 5.96 5.77 17.75
C ARG A 264 4.83 5.64 16.71
N GLY A 265 3.60 5.42 17.17
CA GLY A 265 2.47 5.01 16.31
C GLY A 265 2.22 5.89 15.07
N GLY A 266 2.48 7.20 15.15
CA GLY A 266 2.21 8.15 14.06
C GLY A 266 3.39 8.56 13.17
N GLU A 267 4.63 8.15 13.45
CA GLU A 267 5.80 8.65 12.69
C GLU A 267 5.89 8.06 11.26
N ASP A 268 5.25 6.91 11.01
CA ASP A 268 5.25 6.29 9.67
C ASP A 268 4.00 6.69 8.85
N ILE A 269 3.04 7.43 9.44
CA ILE A 269 1.84 7.89 8.75
C ILE A 269 2.20 9.11 7.90
N ILE A 270 2.07 8.99 6.59
CA ILE A 270 2.34 10.08 5.64
C ILE A 270 1.05 10.82 5.25
N LEU A 271 -0.07 10.10 5.21
CA LEU A 271 -1.37 10.63 4.83
C LEU A 271 -2.48 9.90 5.59
N SER A 272 -3.42 10.65 6.13
CA SER A 272 -4.60 10.13 6.81
C SER A 272 -5.86 10.30 5.95
N ASN A 273 -6.93 9.62 6.34
CA ASN A 273 -8.22 9.64 5.63
C ASN A 273 -8.13 9.15 4.18
N VAL A 274 -7.29 8.13 3.96
CA VAL A 274 -7.10 7.49 2.66
C VAL A 274 -8.20 6.45 2.46
N ILE A 275 -8.79 6.44 1.27
CA ILE A 275 -9.85 5.50 0.87
C ILE A 275 -9.46 4.70 -0.39
N GLY A 276 -8.24 4.90 -0.89
CA GLY A 276 -7.69 4.10 -1.97
C GLY A 276 -6.19 4.33 -2.14
N PHE A 277 -5.46 3.24 -2.33
CA PHE A 277 -4.06 3.17 -2.73
C PHE A 277 -3.94 2.00 -3.69
N ASP A 278 -3.85 2.34 -4.98
CA ASP A 278 -3.98 1.41 -6.08
C ASP A 278 -2.75 1.50 -6.99
N ILE A 279 -2.13 0.36 -7.26
CA ILE A 279 -0.89 0.21 -8.01
C ILE A 279 -1.15 -0.56 -9.30
N ARG A 280 -1.02 0.15 -10.43
CA ARG A 280 -1.17 -0.42 -11.76
C ARG A 280 0.16 -0.45 -12.49
N VAL A 281 0.39 -1.51 -13.25
CA VAL A 281 1.59 -1.68 -14.08
C VAL A 281 1.27 -1.50 -15.55
N PHE A 282 2.18 -0.92 -16.31
CA PHE A 282 1.98 -0.79 -17.76
C PHE A 282 2.19 -2.14 -18.46
N ASP A 283 1.11 -2.71 -19.00
CA ASP A 283 1.17 -3.89 -19.86
C ASP A 283 1.12 -3.47 -21.33
N PRO A 284 2.19 -3.64 -22.13
CA PRO A 284 2.20 -3.27 -23.55
C PRO A 284 1.38 -4.22 -24.44
N THR A 285 0.99 -5.38 -23.93
CA THR A 285 0.31 -6.46 -24.68
C THR A 285 -1.16 -6.59 -24.33
N VAL A 286 -1.66 -5.80 -23.38
CA VAL A 286 -3.08 -5.79 -23.03
C VAL A 286 -3.90 -5.19 -24.18
N PRO A 287 -4.96 -5.87 -24.66
CA PRO A 287 -5.84 -5.31 -25.66
C PRO A 287 -6.75 -4.23 -25.07
N ILE A 288 -6.76 -3.06 -25.69
CA ILE A 288 -7.79 -2.04 -25.52
C ILE A 288 -8.98 -2.45 -26.39
N MET A 289 -10.17 -2.48 -25.78
CA MET A 289 -11.40 -2.89 -26.43
C MET A 289 -12.34 -1.70 -26.57
N LEU A 290 -13.33 -1.80 -27.45
CA LEU A 290 -14.43 -0.83 -27.46
C LEU A 290 -15.49 -1.19 -26.42
N ASP A 291 -16.09 -0.15 -25.84
CA ASP A 291 -17.20 -0.25 -24.89
C ASP A 291 -18.46 -0.90 -25.54
N PRO A 292 -19.52 -1.18 -24.76
CA PRO A 292 -20.73 -1.76 -25.31
C PRO A 292 -21.42 -0.98 -26.43
N THR A 293 -21.14 0.32 -26.53
CA THR A 293 -21.68 1.23 -27.56
C THR A 293 -20.72 1.47 -28.74
N ASP A 294 -19.59 0.75 -28.80
CA ASP A 294 -18.53 0.90 -29.81
C ASP A 294 -18.02 2.35 -30.00
N SER A 295 -18.14 3.18 -28.96
CA SER A 295 -17.89 4.62 -29.00
C SER A 295 -16.66 5.02 -28.21
N GLU A 296 -16.32 4.28 -27.16
CA GLU A 296 -15.20 4.59 -26.26
C GLU A 296 -14.23 3.42 -26.12
N ALA A 297 -12.96 3.76 -25.96
CA ALA A 297 -11.89 2.80 -25.68
C ALA A 297 -11.90 2.47 -24.19
N VAL A 298 -11.98 1.18 -23.86
CA VAL A 298 -11.99 0.66 -22.49
C VAL A 298 -10.83 -0.28 -22.25
N VAL A 299 -10.28 -0.24 -21.03
CA VAL A 299 -9.18 -1.09 -20.56
C VAL A 299 -9.65 -2.01 -19.42
N PRO A 300 -8.89 -3.06 -19.04
CA PRO A 300 -9.22 -3.86 -17.87
C PRO A 300 -9.37 -2.97 -16.63
N GLY A 301 -10.48 -3.12 -15.92
CA GLY A 301 -10.88 -2.28 -14.79
C GLY A 301 -12.03 -1.33 -15.13
N ASP A 302 -12.18 -0.93 -16.39
CA ASP A 302 -13.24 -0.02 -16.80
C ASP A 302 -14.61 -0.72 -16.89
N PRO A 303 -15.71 -0.01 -16.52
CA PRO A 303 -17.05 -0.48 -16.78
C PRO A 303 -17.27 -0.74 -18.28
N GLY A 304 -17.72 -1.96 -18.61
CA GLY A 304 -17.99 -2.35 -19.99
C GLY A 304 -16.84 -3.03 -20.71
N TYR A 305 -15.67 -3.19 -20.07
CA TYR A 305 -14.58 -4.01 -20.62
C TYR A 305 -15.00 -5.49 -20.76
N ALA A 306 -15.21 -5.91 -22.01
CA ALA A 306 -15.73 -7.22 -22.38
C ALA A 306 -15.12 -7.67 -23.70
N SER A 307 -15.00 -8.98 -23.95
CA SER A 307 -14.50 -9.55 -25.21
C SER A 307 -15.28 -9.02 -26.42
N ARG A 308 -14.77 -7.96 -27.05
CA ARG A 308 -15.41 -7.17 -28.10
C ARG A 308 -14.38 -6.78 -29.17
N THR A 309 -14.73 -5.79 -29.99
CA THR A 309 -13.85 -5.20 -31.00
C THR A 309 -12.57 -4.71 -30.34
N HIS A 310 -11.45 -5.30 -30.76
CA HIS A 310 -10.11 -4.87 -30.38
C HIS A 310 -9.73 -3.61 -31.14
N GLN A 311 -9.20 -2.61 -30.45
CA GLN A 311 -8.80 -1.33 -31.04
C GLN A 311 -7.27 -1.16 -31.11
N SER A 312 -6.58 -1.43 -30.00
CA SER A 312 -5.14 -1.22 -29.86
C SER A 312 -4.59 -2.03 -28.69
N TYR A 313 -3.29 -1.93 -28.40
CA TYR A 313 -2.66 -2.52 -27.23
C TYR A 313 -2.03 -1.45 -26.32
N GLY A 314 -1.89 -1.77 -25.04
CA GLY A 314 -1.14 -0.97 -24.06
C GLY A 314 -2.02 -0.21 -23.06
N ALA A 315 -1.97 -0.61 -21.79
CA ALA A 315 -2.68 0.09 -20.72
C ALA A 315 -2.02 -0.16 -19.35
N PHE A 316 -2.32 0.70 -18.39
CA PHE A 316 -2.04 0.43 -16.97
C PHE A 316 -3.11 -0.52 -16.42
N VAL A 317 -2.68 -1.63 -15.84
CA VAL A 317 -3.55 -2.71 -15.35
C VAL A 317 -3.04 -3.24 -14.01
N ASP A 318 -3.97 -3.80 -13.24
CA ASP A 318 -3.67 -4.53 -12.00
C ASP A 318 -2.98 -5.86 -12.34
N LEU A 319 -2.15 -6.35 -11.43
CA LEU A 319 -1.52 -7.66 -11.61
C LEU A 319 -2.57 -8.78 -11.52
N GLY A 320 -2.60 -9.67 -12.51
CA GLY A 320 -3.52 -10.80 -12.52
C GLY A 320 -4.99 -10.41 -12.75
N PHE A 321 -5.24 -9.32 -13.48
CA PHE A 321 -6.59 -8.78 -13.72
C PHE A 321 -7.61 -9.77 -14.32
N ASN A 322 -7.18 -10.88 -14.95
CA ASN A 322 -8.11 -11.92 -15.42
C ASN A 322 -8.99 -12.49 -14.30
N ARG A 323 -8.59 -12.34 -13.03
CA ARG A 323 -9.35 -12.79 -11.86
C ARG A 323 -10.77 -12.20 -11.79
N TYR A 324 -10.95 -10.98 -12.29
CA TYR A 324 -12.22 -10.25 -12.24
C TYR A 324 -12.94 -10.13 -13.59
N LEU A 325 -12.36 -10.72 -14.65
CA LEU A 325 -12.96 -10.76 -15.99
C LEU A 325 -13.82 -12.00 -16.20
N THR A 326 -14.93 -11.81 -16.91
CA THR A 326 -15.83 -12.90 -17.34
C THR A 326 -15.29 -13.68 -18.55
N PHE A 327 -14.20 -13.20 -19.14
CA PHE A 327 -13.47 -13.81 -20.24
C PHE A 327 -11.97 -13.80 -19.92
N ARG A 328 -11.15 -14.45 -20.74
CA ARG A 328 -9.70 -14.49 -20.53
C ARG A 328 -9.00 -13.63 -21.57
N VAL A 329 -8.14 -12.75 -21.08
CA VAL A 329 -7.21 -11.97 -21.88
C VAL A 329 -5.84 -12.62 -21.73
N SER A 330 -5.11 -12.76 -22.83
CA SER A 330 -3.71 -13.21 -22.78
C SER A 330 -2.82 -11.99 -22.94
N SER A 331 -2.33 -11.46 -21.82
CA SER A 331 -1.32 -10.40 -21.78
C SER A 331 -0.27 -10.67 -20.70
N THR A 332 0.82 -9.90 -20.75
CA THR A 332 2.02 -10.06 -19.92
C THR A 332 1.72 -10.18 -18.42
N PHE A 333 0.82 -9.33 -17.91
CA PHE A 333 0.48 -9.28 -16.49
C PHE A 333 -0.95 -9.78 -16.17
N SER A 334 -1.66 -10.31 -17.16
CA SER A 334 -3.06 -10.72 -16.99
C SER A 334 -3.28 -11.96 -16.12
N GLY A 335 -2.30 -12.85 -16.05
CA GLY A 335 -2.44 -14.21 -15.50
C GLY A 335 -2.00 -14.36 -14.05
N ASP A 336 -2.16 -15.59 -13.56
CA ASP A 336 -1.54 -16.03 -12.29
C ASP A 336 -0.01 -15.93 -12.38
N PRO A 337 0.69 -15.70 -11.25
CA PRO A 337 2.15 -15.78 -11.19
C PRO A 337 2.70 -17.08 -11.78
N TYR A 338 3.92 -17.02 -12.33
CA TYR A 338 4.60 -18.18 -12.85
C TYR A 338 4.84 -19.22 -11.74
N LYS A 339 4.55 -20.50 -12.01
CA LYS A 339 4.52 -21.55 -10.97
C LYS A 339 5.86 -21.75 -10.28
N LYS A 340 6.98 -21.65 -11.02
CA LYS A 340 8.34 -21.78 -10.46
C LYS A 340 8.72 -20.68 -9.45
N SER A 341 7.95 -19.59 -9.38
CA SER A 341 8.13 -18.59 -8.31
C SER A 341 7.72 -19.11 -6.93
N GLY A 342 6.87 -20.15 -6.87
CA GLY A 342 6.21 -20.59 -5.64
C GLY A 342 5.16 -19.62 -5.11
N LEU A 343 5.00 -18.44 -5.71
CA LEU A 343 4.00 -17.43 -5.32
C LEU A 343 2.64 -17.65 -6.01
N SER A 344 2.59 -18.52 -7.01
CA SER A 344 1.35 -18.91 -7.69
C SER A 344 0.36 -19.59 -6.72
N GLY A 345 -0.77 -18.93 -6.45
CA GLY A 345 -1.86 -19.51 -5.65
C GLY A 345 -1.63 -19.48 -4.13
N LEU A 346 -0.63 -18.73 -3.66
CA LEU A 346 -0.47 -18.47 -2.23
C LEU A 346 -1.55 -17.52 -1.72
N PRO A 347 -2.15 -17.81 -0.55
CA PRO A 347 -3.16 -16.95 0.02
C PRO A 347 -2.54 -15.67 0.62
N VAL A 348 -3.16 -14.50 0.41
CA VAL A 348 -2.75 -13.19 0.99
C VAL A 348 -2.69 -13.26 2.52
N PHE A 349 -3.59 -14.05 3.13
CA PHE A 349 -3.65 -14.29 4.57
C PHE A 349 -3.69 -15.78 4.89
N PRO A 350 -3.00 -16.26 5.95
CA PRO A 350 -3.06 -17.66 6.35
C PRO A 350 -4.51 -18.06 6.69
N GLY A 351 -5.12 -18.93 5.88
CA GLY A 351 -6.45 -19.48 6.12
C GLY A 351 -7.53 -19.15 5.08
N ASP A 352 -7.28 -18.25 4.12
CA ASP A 352 -8.22 -17.97 3.04
C ASP A 352 -7.63 -18.31 1.66
N SER A 353 -7.89 -19.54 1.20
CA SER A 353 -7.41 -20.07 -0.09
C SER A 353 -8.06 -19.43 -1.33
N ARG A 354 -9.03 -18.52 -1.17
CA ARG A 354 -9.69 -17.82 -2.29
C ARG A 354 -8.98 -16.53 -2.68
N LYS A 355 -8.09 -16.05 -1.82
CA LYS A 355 -7.46 -14.73 -1.88
C LYS A 355 -6.01 -14.87 -2.33
N LYS A 356 -5.70 -14.83 -3.63
CA LYS A 356 -4.34 -15.02 -4.17
C LYS A 356 -3.51 -13.73 -4.09
N GLN A 357 -2.22 -13.83 -3.79
CA GLN A 357 -1.27 -12.73 -3.96
C GLN A 357 -0.82 -12.67 -5.42
N TYR A 358 -0.88 -11.47 -6.02
CA TYR A 358 -0.24 -11.19 -7.30
C TYR A 358 0.93 -10.26 -7.01
N VAL A 359 2.13 -10.66 -7.39
CA VAL A 359 3.34 -9.94 -6.98
C VAL A 359 4.22 -9.77 -8.19
N TYR A 360 4.64 -8.54 -8.47
CA TYR A 360 5.79 -8.30 -9.33
C TYR A 360 7.04 -8.24 -8.48
N ASP A 361 8.12 -8.88 -8.93
CA ASP A 361 9.41 -8.89 -8.25
C ASP A 361 10.53 -8.87 -9.30
N THR A 362 11.56 -8.06 -9.08
CA THR A 362 12.77 -8.08 -9.91
C THR A 362 13.56 -9.39 -9.82
N TRP A 363 13.30 -10.25 -8.83
CA TRP A 363 13.77 -11.62 -8.64
C TRP A 363 15.27 -11.87 -8.86
N SER A 364 15.97 -12.32 -7.82
CA SER A 364 17.40 -12.57 -7.94
C SER A 364 17.71 -13.86 -8.70
N LEU A 365 18.78 -13.85 -9.48
CA LEU A 365 19.43 -15.08 -9.98
C LEU A 365 20.18 -15.81 -8.86
N ASP A 366 20.35 -15.21 -7.68
CA ASP A 366 21.04 -15.83 -6.55
C ASP A 366 20.43 -17.17 -6.10
N TYR A 367 19.16 -17.44 -6.45
CA TYR A 367 18.52 -18.71 -6.15
C TYR A 367 19.07 -19.85 -7.02
N GLU A 368 19.62 -19.56 -8.19
CA GLU A 368 20.14 -20.57 -9.12
C GLU A 368 21.59 -20.97 -8.83
N PHE A 369 22.19 -20.52 -7.72
CA PHE A 369 23.56 -20.87 -7.31
C PHE A 369 23.74 -20.85 -5.78
N ASP A 370 22.65 -20.99 -5.00
CA ASP A 370 22.73 -21.00 -3.54
C ASP A 370 22.92 -22.41 -2.95
N GLY A 371 22.99 -23.43 -3.80
CA GLY A 371 23.19 -24.82 -3.42
C GLY A 371 21.97 -25.46 -2.74
N ILE A 372 20.79 -24.87 -2.90
CA ILE A 372 19.52 -25.37 -2.37
C ILE A 372 18.60 -25.67 -3.53
N ASN A 373 18.09 -26.90 -3.64
CA ASN A 373 17.04 -27.20 -4.60
C ASN A 373 15.75 -26.43 -4.21
N GLN A 374 15.33 -25.49 -5.04
CA GLN A 374 14.03 -24.82 -4.94
C GLN A 374 13.08 -25.17 -6.10
N ASP A 375 13.30 -26.31 -6.75
CA ASP A 375 12.34 -26.86 -7.70
C ASP A 375 11.01 -27.13 -7.03
N ILE A 376 9.98 -26.72 -7.75
CA ILE A 376 8.61 -26.99 -7.36
C ILE A 376 8.10 -28.15 -8.20
N ASN A 377 7.65 -29.23 -7.55
CA ASN A 377 6.98 -30.35 -8.23
C ASN A 377 5.84 -29.86 -9.13
N GLN A 378 5.42 -30.69 -10.10
CA GLN A 378 4.25 -30.43 -10.97
C GLN A 378 2.97 -30.00 -10.21
N ASP A 379 2.89 -30.35 -8.92
CA ASP A 379 1.80 -30.08 -7.97
C ASP A 379 1.82 -28.65 -7.39
N GLY A 380 2.88 -27.87 -7.64
CA GLY A 380 3.00 -26.47 -7.24
C GLY A 380 3.27 -26.21 -5.75
N ARG A 381 3.51 -27.26 -4.93
CA ARG A 381 3.40 -27.15 -3.46
C ARG A 381 4.46 -27.86 -2.61
N SER A 382 5.34 -28.67 -3.19
CA SER A 382 6.39 -29.38 -2.45
C SER A 382 7.74 -29.21 -3.12
N PHE A 383 8.70 -28.71 -2.35
CA PHE A 383 10.13 -28.79 -2.61
C PHE A 383 10.59 -30.21 -2.31
N ILE A 384 11.21 -30.92 -3.25
CA ILE A 384 11.83 -32.22 -2.97
C ILE A 384 13.29 -31.97 -2.55
N PRO A 385 13.66 -32.13 -1.27
CA PRO A 385 15.00 -31.75 -0.81
C PRO A 385 16.13 -32.71 -1.21
N TRP A 386 15.85 -33.79 -1.94
CA TRP A 386 16.74 -34.97 -2.00
C TRP A 386 16.98 -35.55 -3.41
N GLN A 387 16.56 -34.89 -4.48
CA GLN A 387 17.11 -35.21 -5.80
C GLN A 387 18.33 -34.32 -6.03
N GLU A 388 19.43 -34.92 -6.49
CA GLU A 388 20.78 -34.34 -6.68
C GLU A 388 20.85 -33.23 -7.76
N LYS A 389 19.71 -32.63 -8.07
CA LYS A 389 19.51 -31.55 -9.04
C LYS A 389 19.56 -30.25 -8.26
N LEU A 390 20.77 -29.73 -8.08
CA LEU A 390 21.01 -28.43 -7.46
C LEU A 390 21.44 -27.48 -8.57
N ASP A 391 20.89 -26.28 -8.54
CA ASP A 391 21.29 -25.16 -9.36
C ASP A 391 21.30 -25.52 -10.85
N GLN A 392 20.29 -26.28 -11.30
CA GLN A 392 20.22 -26.85 -12.65
C GLN A 392 20.31 -25.80 -13.77
N GLY A 393 19.82 -24.58 -13.52
CA GLY A 393 19.92 -23.48 -14.46
C GLY A 393 21.32 -22.88 -14.61
N THR A 394 22.32 -23.34 -13.84
CA THR A 394 23.72 -22.85 -13.91
C THR A 394 24.79 -23.93 -13.69
N ASN A 395 24.45 -25.21 -13.73
CA ASN A 395 25.39 -26.29 -13.42
C ASN A 395 26.30 -26.70 -14.60
N GLY A 396 26.10 -26.09 -15.78
CA GLY A 396 26.89 -26.32 -16.98
C GLY A 396 26.61 -27.67 -17.66
N LEU A 397 25.49 -28.32 -17.32
CA LEU A 397 25.01 -29.55 -17.93
C LEU A 397 23.70 -29.28 -18.69
N ASP A 398 23.41 -30.15 -19.64
CA ASP A 398 22.09 -30.27 -20.28
C ASP A 398 21.37 -31.41 -19.55
N ASP A 399 20.64 -31.06 -18.50
CA ASP A 399 20.03 -31.94 -17.52
C ASP A 399 18.75 -32.62 -18.04
N ASP A 400 18.05 -31.98 -18.98
CA ASP A 400 16.82 -32.50 -19.58
C ASP A 400 16.99 -32.98 -21.03
N GLY A 401 18.14 -32.69 -21.66
CA GLY A 401 18.47 -33.05 -23.03
C GLY A 401 17.75 -32.17 -24.07
N ILE A 402 17.20 -31.02 -23.66
CA ILE A 402 16.32 -30.15 -24.44
C ILE A 402 16.84 -28.72 -24.41
N ASN A 403 16.86 -28.06 -25.57
CA ASN A 403 17.31 -26.67 -25.74
C ASN A 403 18.78 -26.37 -25.35
N GLY A 404 19.54 -27.36 -24.90
CA GLY A 404 20.97 -27.29 -24.63
C GLY A 404 21.30 -26.97 -23.17
N VAL A 405 22.58 -26.75 -22.89
CA VAL A 405 23.11 -26.51 -21.54
C VAL A 405 22.53 -25.23 -20.91
N ASP A 406 22.14 -25.32 -19.63
CA ASP A 406 21.66 -24.23 -18.76
C ASP A 406 20.50 -23.43 -19.40
N ASP A 407 19.48 -24.13 -19.91
CA ASP A 407 18.33 -23.50 -20.58
C ASP A 407 17.33 -22.86 -19.59
N LEU A 408 16.38 -22.07 -20.10
CA LEU A 408 15.37 -21.41 -19.25
C LEU A 408 14.45 -22.40 -18.52
N ASN A 409 14.31 -23.63 -19.03
CA ASN A 409 13.45 -24.65 -18.43
C ASN A 409 14.17 -25.47 -17.38
N GLU A 410 15.50 -25.46 -17.37
CA GLU A 410 16.34 -26.04 -16.31
C GLU A 410 16.38 -25.20 -15.04
N ARG A 411 16.11 -23.88 -15.11
CA ARG A 411 16.09 -23.02 -13.91
C ARG A 411 15.16 -23.54 -12.82
N GLU A 412 15.62 -23.52 -11.57
CA GLU A 412 14.81 -23.99 -10.44
C GLU A 412 13.67 -23.01 -10.13
N THR A 413 13.96 -21.72 -10.26
CA THR A 413 13.04 -20.65 -9.92
C THR A 413 12.82 -19.69 -11.07
N SER A 414 11.79 -18.86 -10.93
CA SER A 414 11.50 -17.78 -11.87
C SER A 414 10.71 -16.69 -11.16
N PRO A 415 10.87 -15.41 -11.54
CA PRO A 415 9.99 -14.33 -11.11
C PRO A 415 8.52 -14.70 -11.35
N PRO A 416 7.60 -14.22 -10.49
CA PRO A 416 6.16 -14.27 -10.73
C PRO A 416 5.74 -13.81 -12.12
N TYR A 417 6.35 -12.72 -12.61
CA TYR A 417 6.13 -12.18 -13.94
C TYR A 417 7.49 -12.00 -14.64
N PRO A 418 7.90 -12.91 -15.54
CA PRO A 418 9.18 -12.87 -16.24
C PRO A 418 9.17 -11.86 -17.38
N SER A 419 8.84 -10.60 -17.08
CA SER A 419 8.82 -9.51 -18.06
C SER A 419 9.21 -8.18 -17.41
N PRO A 420 9.90 -7.28 -18.14
CA PRO A 420 10.28 -5.97 -17.60
C PRO A 420 9.05 -5.09 -17.40
N LEU A 421 9.01 -4.37 -16.28
CA LEU A 421 8.09 -3.26 -16.10
C LEU A 421 8.56 -2.07 -16.93
N ARG A 422 7.65 -1.51 -17.73
CA ARG A 422 7.91 -0.29 -18.50
C ARG A 422 7.48 0.96 -17.76
N GLY A 423 6.53 0.83 -16.84
CA GLY A 423 6.07 1.93 -16.01
C GLY A 423 5.10 1.45 -14.95
N ILE A 424 4.91 2.30 -13.94
CA ILE A 424 3.99 2.08 -12.83
C ILE A 424 3.13 3.33 -12.64
N GLN A 425 1.86 3.12 -12.32
CA GLN A 425 0.91 4.17 -11.99
C GLN A 425 0.36 3.89 -10.59
N ILE A 426 0.41 4.90 -9.72
CA ILE A 426 -0.08 4.80 -8.35
C ILE A 426 -1.15 5.85 -8.13
N VAL A 427 -2.34 5.40 -7.75
CA VAL A 427 -3.50 6.25 -7.51
C VAL A 427 -3.76 6.32 -6.01
N ILE A 428 -3.76 7.54 -5.46
CA ILE A 428 -4.09 7.79 -4.06
C ILE A 428 -5.41 8.54 -4.01
N ARG A 429 -6.38 7.99 -3.27
CA ARG A 429 -7.70 8.60 -3.04
C ARG A 429 -7.87 8.91 -1.56
N THR A 430 -8.34 10.10 -1.25
CA THR A 430 -8.61 10.55 0.12
C THR A 430 -10.03 11.09 0.23
N LEU A 431 -10.62 10.97 1.41
CA LEU A 431 -11.97 11.44 1.73
C LEU A 431 -11.90 12.48 2.84
N ASP A 432 -12.57 13.60 2.66
CA ASP A 432 -12.82 14.53 3.76
C ASP A 432 -13.98 13.99 4.63
N PRO A 433 -13.76 13.70 5.92
CA PRO A 433 -14.79 13.14 6.80
C PRO A 433 -16.00 14.07 7.00
N ASP A 434 -15.80 15.40 6.95
CA ASP A 434 -16.86 16.37 7.24
C ASP A 434 -17.64 16.73 5.98
N SER A 435 -16.93 17.05 4.88
CA SER A 435 -17.57 17.45 3.63
C SER A 435 -17.92 16.29 2.69
N ARG A 436 -17.46 15.06 2.99
CA ARG A 436 -17.55 13.86 2.14
C ARG A 436 -17.01 14.06 0.72
N GLN A 437 -16.10 15.02 0.54
CA GLN A 437 -15.45 15.25 -0.74
C GLN A 437 -14.29 14.28 -0.94
N VAL A 438 -14.22 13.71 -2.14
CA VAL A 438 -13.12 12.83 -2.55
C VAL A 438 -12.08 13.62 -3.31
N ARG A 439 -10.80 13.41 -2.98
CA ARG A 439 -9.68 13.90 -3.78
C ARG A 439 -8.80 12.75 -4.21
N GLN A 440 -8.39 12.81 -5.47
CA GLN A 440 -7.50 11.82 -6.07
C GLN A 440 -6.26 12.52 -6.63
N ILE A 441 -5.12 11.85 -6.52
CA ILE A 441 -3.92 12.16 -7.27
C ILE A 441 -3.36 10.88 -7.88
N THR A 442 -2.71 11.02 -9.03
CA THR A 442 -2.06 9.92 -9.74
C THR A 442 -0.60 10.25 -9.92
N VAL A 443 0.27 9.34 -9.50
CA VAL A 443 1.73 9.38 -9.71
C VAL A 443 2.04 8.37 -10.80
N THR A 444 2.90 8.72 -11.76
CA THR A 444 3.30 7.81 -12.84
C THR A 444 4.80 7.90 -13.03
N SER A 445 5.46 6.74 -13.05
CA SER A 445 6.89 6.63 -13.28
C SER A 445 7.14 5.72 -14.49
N ASP A 446 8.10 6.14 -15.31
CA ASP A 446 8.55 5.44 -16.52
C ASP A 446 9.89 4.75 -16.21
N PHE A 447 10.00 3.48 -16.62
CA PHE A 447 11.18 2.65 -16.42
C PHE A 447 11.85 2.23 -17.74
N THR A 448 11.39 2.76 -18.87
CA THR A 448 12.03 2.50 -20.16
C THR A 448 13.41 3.14 -20.22
N PRO A 449 14.46 2.40 -20.62
CA PRO A 449 15.77 3.01 -20.88
C PRO A 449 15.66 3.98 -22.07
N GLU A 450 16.25 5.16 -21.94
CA GLU A 450 16.39 6.16 -23.03
C GLU A 450 17.09 5.62 -24.28
#